data_AF-A0A382UFU7-F1
#
_entry.id   AF-A0A382UFU7-F1
#
_cell.length_a   1.000
_cell.length_b   1.000
_cell.length_c   1.000
_cell.angle_alpha   90.00
_cell.angle_beta   90.00
_cell.angle_gamma   90.00
#
_symmetry.space_group_name_H-M   'P 1'
#
loop_
_entity.id
_entity.type
_entity.pdbx_description
1 polymer ?
#
loop_
_entity_poly.entity_id
_entity_poly.type
_entity_poly.pdbx_seq_one_letter_code
_entity_poly.pdbx_strand_id
1 'polypeptide(L)'
;VTQAIDFARSFLWWRIDTSKLPLGTVTLPPPYPTNNARMPLDCLCTVREGTRHRRFALGDSCKTEAVGAERDIWPQPNSDFIQVLSDDGEAIGIKTYEIAGKQIPFHPPELGMQPERQVVRTADVYEFARIDLTHAEAESLDRAGSAQAVLDNRIMVARTQYTDGPYEITIEYPVKTVNANDDEGFTQPDTGPVLV
;
A
#
# COMPACT_ATOMS: atom_id res chain seq x y z
N VAL A 1 -15.88 20.48 -11.13
CA VAL A 1 -15.92 19.01 -11.09
C VAL A 1 -14.89 18.57 -10.07
N THR A 2 -15.30 17.82 -9.05
CA THR A 2 -14.38 17.27 -8.05
C THR A 2 -13.73 16.02 -8.63
N GLN A 3 -12.45 15.81 -8.34
CA GLN A 3 -11.70 14.61 -8.74
C GLN A 3 -11.33 13.81 -7.49
N ALA A 4 -11.39 12.49 -7.60
CA ALA A 4 -10.90 11.55 -6.60
C ALA A 4 -10.03 10.47 -7.27
N ILE A 5 -9.18 9.82 -6.48
CA ILE A 5 -8.39 8.68 -6.94
C ILE A 5 -9.33 7.52 -7.24
N ASP A 6 -9.22 6.95 -8.43
CA ASP A 6 -9.82 5.67 -8.73
C ASP A 6 -8.87 4.56 -8.28
N PHE A 7 -9.07 4.09 -7.04
CA PHE A 7 -8.24 3.04 -6.44
C PHE A 7 -8.31 1.71 -7.21
N ALA A 8 -9.43 1.42 -7.88
CA ALA A 8 -9.56 0.21 -8.70
C ALA A 8 -8.67 0.25 -9.96
N ARG A 9 -8.23 1.44 -10.36
CA ARG A 9 -7.34 1.67 -11.52
C ARG A 9 -6.00 2.31 -11.14
N SER A 10 -5.61 2.26 -9.87
CA SER A 10 -4.35 2.82 -9.38
C SER A 10 -3.47 1.72 -8.78
N PHE A 11 -2.17 1.76 -9.06
CA PHE A 11 -1.25 0.66 -8.76
C PHE A 11 0.13 1.15 -8.31
N LEU A 12 0.75 0.39 -7.41
CA LEU A 12 2.19 0.38 -7.24
C LEU A 12 2.83 -0.61 -8.21
N TRP A 13 3.98 -0.25 -8.76
CA TRP A 13 4.77 -1.09 -9.63
C TRP A 13 6.22 -1.10 -9.19
N TRP A 14 6.86 -2.26 -9.22
CA TRP A 14 8.31 -2.36 -9.10
C TRP A 14 8.86 -3.52 -9.91
N ARG A 15 10.13 -3.40 -10.27
CA ARG A 15 10.87 -4.43 -10.97
C ARG A 15 12.14 -4.79 -10.22
N ILE A 16 12.31 -6.09 -9.99
CA ILE A 16 13.57 -6.67 -9.52
C ILE A 16 14.29 -7.25 -10.73
N ASP A 17 15.60 -7.00 -10.82
CA ASP A 17 16.51 -7.64 -11.78
C ASP A 17 17.81 -8.01 -11.05
N THR A 18 17.95 -9.29 -10.70
CA THR A 18 19.07 -9.81 -9.91
C THR A 18 20.37 -9.86 -10.69
N SER A 19 20.34 -9.61 -12.01
CA SER A 19 21.55 -9.45 -12.82
C SER A 19 22.15 -8.05 -12.72
N LYS A 20 21.37 -7.08 -12.23
CA LYS A 20 21.75 -5.66 -12.14
C LYS A 20 21.94 -5.18 -10.70
N LEU A 21 21.06 -5.61 -9.80
CA LEU A 21 21.04 -5.19 -8.41
C LEU A 21 21.07 -6.39 -7.47
N PRO A 22 21.67 -6.24 -6.27
CA PRO A 22 21.69 -7.31 -5.28
C PRO A 22 20.28 -7.61 -4.76
N LEU A 23 20.11 -8.82 -4.23
CA LEU A 23 18.89 -9.18 -3.49
C LEU A 23 18.80 -8.36 -2.21
N GLY A 24 17.77 -7.51 -2.11
CA GLY A 24 17.58 -6.63 -0.95
C GLY A 24 16.36 -6.96 -0.09
N THR A 25 15.31 -7.57 -0.65
CA THR A 25 13.98 -7.63 0.00
C THR A 25 13.35 -9.03 0.01
N VAL A 26 14.07 -10.05 -0.48
CA VAL A 26 13.52 -11.39 -0.71
C VAL A 26 13.76 -12.35 0.46
N THR A 27 12.78 -13.23 0.67
CA THR A 27 12.81 -14.31 1.67
C THR A 27 13.20 -15.65 1.06
N LEU A 28 12.97 -15.81 -0.24
CA LEU A 28 13.22 -17.04 -0.98
C LEU A 28 14.07 -16.72 -2.21
N PRO A 29 14.86 -17.70 -2.71
CA PRO A 29 15.53 -17.55 -4.00
C PRO A 29 14.49 -17.30 -5.09
N PRO A 30 14.64 -16.23 -5.90
CA PRO A 30 13.73 -15.99 -7.00
C PRO A 30 13.92 -17.07 -8.08
N PRO A 31 12.83 -17.58 -8.68
CA PRO A 31 12.91 -18.60 -9.75
C PRO A 31 13.52 -18.06 -11.05
N TYR A 32 13.48 -16.74 -11.23
CA TYR A 32 13.85 -16.03 -12.44
C TYR A 32 14.71 -14.81 -12.05
N PRO A 33 15.66 -14.38 -12.89
CA PRO A 33 16.44 -13.19 -12.62
C PRO A 33 15.61 -11.90 -12.55
N THR A 34 14.43 -11.89 -13.18
CA THR A 34 13.58 -10.70 -13.27
C THR A 34 12.18 -10.98 -12.72
N ASN A 35 11.63 -10.04 -11.97
CA ASN A 35 10.24 -10.06 -11.52
C ASN A 35 9.61 -8.67 -11.69
N ASN A 36 8.44 -8.57 -12.32
CA ASN A 36 7.68 -7.32 -12.43
C ASN A 36 6.42 -7.49 -11.57
N ALA A 37 6.40 -6.81 -10.43
CA ALA A 37 5.29 -6.88 -9.50
C ALA A 37 4.40 -5.65 -9.67
N ARG A 38 3.09 -5.89 -9.53
CA ARG A 38 2.06 -4.87 -9.51
C ARG A 38 1.15 -5.12 -8.31
N MET A 39 0.87 -4.07 -7.56
CA MET A 39 -0.03 -4.13 -6.41
C MET A 39 -1.07 -3.02 -6.49
N PRO A 40 -2.36 -3.30 -6.24
CA PRO A 40 -3.36 -2.25 -6.12
C PRO A 40 -2.96 -1.23 -5.05
N LEU A 41 -3.26 0.04 -5.31
CA LEU A 41 -3.12 1.09 -4.30
C LEU A 41 -4.22 0.91 -3.24
N ASP A 42 -3.85 1.03 -1.98
CA ASP A 42 -4.78 1.00 -0.83
C ASP A 42 -4.92 2.37 -0.17
N CYS A 43 -3.86 3.17 -0.16
CA CYS A 43 -3.90 4.51 0.42
C CYS A 43 -2.84 5.41 -0.22
N LEU A 44 -3.18 6.69 -0.39
CA LEU A 44 -2.22 7.74 -0.69
C LEU A 44 -2.22 8.77 0.43
N CYS A 45 -1.07 8.90 1.09
CA CYS A 45 -0.80 10.00 2.00
C CYS A 45 0.03 11.07 1.27
N THR A 46 -0.44 12.31 1.30
CA THR A 46 0.31 13.48 0.82
C THR A 46 0.61 14.37 2.02
N VAL A 47 1.89 14.63 2.25
CA VAL A 47 2.38 15.59 3.25
C VAL A 47 2.88 16.82 2.52
N ARG A 48 2.38 18.01 2.86
CA ARG A 48 2.82 19.29 2.28
C ARG A 48 3.45 20.17 3.34
N GLU A 49 4.50 20.88 2.97
CA GLU A 49 5.15 21.95 3.75
C GLU A 49 5.34 23.15 2.82
N GLY A 50 4.40 24.11 2.87
CA GLY A 50 4.36 25.23 1.93
C GLY A 50 4.22 24.77 0.47
N THR A 51 5.26 25.01 -0.35
CA THR A 51 5.28 24.58 -1.76
C THR A 51 5.82 23.17 -1.97
N ARG A 52 6.46 22.59 -0.96
CA ARG A 52 7.00 21.23 -1.02
C ARG A 52 5.90 20.23 -0.71
N HIS A 53 5.92 19.09 -1.38
CA HIS A 53 5.10 17.94 -1.01
C HIS A 53 5.89 16.66 -1.13
N ARG A 54 5.40 15.64 -0.42
CA ARG A 54 5.86 14.26 -0.51
C ARG A 54 4.66 13.35 -0.46
N ARG A 55 4.67 12.29 -1.28
CA ARG A 55 3.61 11.29 -1.31
C ARG A 55 4.14 9.94 -0.83
N PHE A 56 3.30 9.25 -0.08
CA PHE A 56 3.51 7.88 0.38
C PHE A 56 2.31 7.06 -0.04
N ALA A 57 2.54 6.08 -0.91
CA ALA A 57 1.53 5.23 -1.49
C ALA A 57 1.63 3.83 -0.88
N LEU A 58 0.63 3.47 -0.10
CA LEU A 58 0.47 2.14 0.50
C LEU A 58 -0.25 1.25 -0.51
N GLY A 59 0.31 0.08 -0.82
CA GLY A 59 -0.38 -0.92 -1.62
C GLY A 59 -1.21 -1.86 -0.75
N ASP A 60 -2.05 -2.66 -1.38
CA ASP A 60 -2.84 -3.68 -0.67
C ASP A 60 -1.96 -4.78 -0.05
N SER A 61 -2.52 -5.58 0.85
CA SER A 61 -1.81 -6.72 1.42
C SER A 61 -1.75 -7.89 0.43
N CYS A 62 -0.57 -8.49 0.27
CA CYS A 62 -0.41 -9.76 -0.44
C CYS A 62 0.29 -10.80 0.43
N LYS A 63 -0.02 -12.09 0.26
CA LYS A 63 0.74 -13.16 0.91
C LYS A 63 2.09 -13.32 0.22
N THR A 64 3.14 -13.58 0.99
CA THR A 64 4.45 -13.89 0.41
C THR A 64 4.42 -15.26 -0.24
N GLU A 65 4.67 -15.32 -1.53
CA GLU A 65 4.68 -16.56 -2.31
C GLU A 65 6.09 -16.93 -2.79
N ALA A 66 6.30 -18.23 -2.99
CA ALA A 66 7.35 -18.72 -3.86
C ALA A 66 6.92 -18.43 -5.31
N VAL A 67 7.37 -17.27 -5.82
CA VAL A 67 7.07 -16.82 -7.20
C VAL A 67 7.40 -17.96 -8.17
N GLY A 68 6.50 -18.24 -9.12
CA GLY A 68 6.71 -19.24 -10.17
C GLY A 68 6.75 -20.70 -9.71
N ALA A 69 6.39 -21.02 -8.46
CA ALA A 69 6.41 -22.39 -7.97
C ALA A 69 5.24 -23.24 -8.53
N GLU A 70 5.52 -24.51 -8.88
CA GLU A 70 4.50 -25.48 -9.29
C GLU A 70 3.69 -26.06 -8.11
N ARG A 71 4.30 -26.08 -6.92
CA ARG A 71 3.73 -26.57 -5.66
C ARG A 71 4.39 -25.85 -4.48
N ASP A 72 3.83 -26.00 -3.28
CA ASP A 72 4.38 -25.42 -2.04
C ASP A 72 4.54 -23.89 -2.14
N ILE A 73 3.57 -23.23 -2.79
CA ILE A 73 3.58 -21.79 -3.11
C ILE A 73 3.72 -20.92 -1.85
N TRP A 74 3.18 -21.38 -0.72
CA TRP A 74 3.14 -20.61 0.53
C TRP A 74 4.24 -21.07 1.49
N PRO A 75 5.38 -20.37 1.58
CA PRO A 75 6.42 -20.70 2.56
C PRO A 75 5.85 -20.68 3.98
N GLN A 76 6.42 -21.53 4.85
CA GLN A 76 6.08 -21.60 6.26
C GLN A 76 7.28 -21.17 7.11
N PRO A 77 7.15 -20.14 7.97
CA PRO A 77 5.95 -19.31 8.14
C PRO A 77 5.71 -18.37 6.95
N ASN A 78 4.43 -18.06 6.70
CA ASN A 78 4.02 -17.10 5.68
C ASN A 78 3.83 -15.71 6.29
N SER A 79 3.96 -14.67 5.48
CA SER A 79 3.67 -13.30 5.90
C SER A 79 2.68 -12.63 4.96
N ASP A 80 1.88 -11.73 5.52
CA ASP A 80 1.37 -10.61 4.73
C ASP A 80 2.54 -9.68 4.40
N PHE A 81 2.59 -9.22 3.17
CA PHE A 81 3.54 -8.25 2.66
C PHE A 81 2.77 -7.04 2.12
N ILE A 82 3.13 -5.87 2.62
CA ILE A 82 2.54 -4.60 2.24
C ILE A 82 3.69 -3.66 1.87
N GLN A 83 3.66 -3.12 0.64
CA GLN A 83 4.67 -2.17 0.17
C GLN A 83 4.14 -0.74 0.34
N VAL A 84 4.96 0.13 0.90
CA VAL A 84 4.83 1.59 0.79
C VAL A 84 5.90 2.08 -0.16
N LEU A 85 5.53 2.90 -1.15
CA LEU A 85 6.46 3.64 -1.99
C LEU A 85 6.33 5.13 -1.72
N SER A 86 7.44 5.86 -1.67
CA SER A 86 7.42 7.31 -1.73
C SER A 86 7.74 7.81 -3.14
N ASP A 87 7.26 9.00 -3.49
CA ASP A 87 7.54 9.61 -4.80
C ASP A 87 8.95 10.19 -4.94
N ASP A 88 9.74 10.21 -3.86
CA ASP A 88 11.15 10.62 -3.81
C ASP A 88 12.14 9.45 -3.64
N GLY A 89 11.67 8.22 -3.86
CA GLY A 89 12.53 7.05 -4.03
C GLY A 89 12.87 6.27 -2.77
N GLU A 90 12.02 6.32 -1.75
CA GLU A 90 12.06 5.42 -0.59
C GLU A 90 10.97 4.36 -0.68
N ALA A 91 11.21 3.25 0.00
CA ALA A 91 10.29 2.14 0.07
C ALA A 91 10.31 1.53 1.47
N ILE A 92 9.14 1.12 1.95
CA ILE A 92 8.98 0.32 3.16
C ILE A 92 8.28 -0.98 2.78
N GLY A 93 8.97 -2.10 2.94
CA GLY A 93 8.34 -3.42 2.93
C GLY A 93 7.89 -3.75 4.34
N ILE A 94 6.57 -3.86 4.56
CA ILE A 94 5.98 -4.29 5.83
C ILE A 94 5.68 -5.78 5.71
N LYS A 95 6.27 -6.60 6.57
CA LYS A 95 6.00 -8.04 6.68
C LYS A 95 5.41 -8.35 8.04
N THR A 96 4.17 -8.82 8.07
CA THR A 96 3.49 -9.26 9.30
C THR A 96 3.24 -10.76 9.26
N TYR A 97 3.55 -11.43 10.36
CA TYR A 97 3.40 -12.88 10.51
C TYR A 97 2.25 -13.20 11.47
N GLU A 98 2.09 -14.47 11.81
CA GLU A 98 1.03 -14.91 12.72
C GLU A 98 1.21 -14.39 14.16
N ILE A 99 2.41 -13.93 14.52
CA ILE A 99 2.74 -13.32 15.82
C ILE A 99 3.49 -12.02 15.57
N ALA A 100 3.08 -10.95 16.26
CA ALA A 100 3.77 -9.65 16.24
C ALA A 100 5.21 -9.76 16.78
N GLY A 101 6.13 -9.05 16.14
CA GLY A 101 7.56 -9.08 16.41
C GLY A 101 8.29 -10.28 15.83
N LYS A 102 7.59 -11.20 15.14
CA LYS A 102 8.24 -12.36 14.52
C LYS A 102 9.09 -11.93 13.34
N GLN A 103 10.30 -12.49 13.27
CA GLN A 103 11.24 -12.26 12.19
C GLN A 103 11.69 -13.59 11.61
N ILE A 104 12.09 -13.56 10.34
CA ILE A 104 12.70 -14.69 9.64
C ILE A 104 14.01 -14.22 8.98
N PRO A 105 14.96 -15.12 8.67
CA PRO A 105 16.18 -14.73 7.98
C PRO A 105 15.87 -14.21 6.57
N PHE A 106 16.76 -13.35 6.05
CA PHE A 106 16.80 -13.02 4.62
C PHE A 106 17.14 -14.25 3.77
N HIS A 107 16.91 -14.13 2.46
CA HIS A 107 17.62 -14.98 1.51
C HIS A 107 18.70 -14.15 0.76
N PRO A 108 19.98 -14.51 0.90
CA PRO A 108 20.53 -15.61 1.70
C PRO A 108 20.64 -15.25 3.22
N PRO A 109 20.67 -16.24 4.14
CA PRO A 109 20.56 -16.00 5.60
C PRO A 109 21.68 -15.18 6.23
N GLU A 110 22.84 -15.08 5.58
CA GLU A 110 24.00 -14.32 6.03
C GLU A 110 23.73 -12.81 6.07
N LEU A 111 22.67 -12.34 5.40
CA LEU A 111 22.18 -10.96 5.48
C LEU A 111 21.45 -10.67 6.81
N GLY A 112 21.25 -11.66 7.66
CA GLY A 112 20.62 -11.51 8.98
C GLY A 112 19.11 -11.70 8.97
N MET A 113 18.44 -11.11 9.96
CA MET A 113 16.99 -11.21 10.16
C MET A 113 16.26 -10.07 9.45
N GLN A 114 15.14 -10.40 8.82
CA GLN A 114 14.25 -9.42 8.20
C GLN A 114 13.48 -8.65 9.27
N PRO A 115 13.58 -7.31 9.33
CA PRO A 115 12.72 -6.54 10.19
C PRO A 115 11.27 -6.58 9.67
N GLU A 116 10.29 -6.43 10.55
CA GLU A 116 8.88 -6.29 10.14
C GLU A 116 8.67 -5.07 9.24
N ARG A 117 9.42 -3.99 9.47
CA ARG A 117 9.42 -2.78 8.64
C ARG A 117 10.79 -2.62 8.02
N GLN A 118 10.95 -3.06 6.78
CA GLN A 118 12.18 -2.94 6.04
C GLN A 118 12.19 -1.64 5.22
N VAL A 119 13.05 -0.69 5.61
CA VAL A 119 13.20 0.59 4.91
C VAL A 119 14.40 0.52 3.96
N VAL A 120 14.20 0.92 2.70
CA VAL A 120 15.22 0.90 1.65
C VAL A 120 15.09 2.11 0.72
N ARG A 121 16.19 2.47 0.06
CA ARG A 121 16.12 3.31 -1.13
C ARG A 121 15.71 2.42 -2.30
N THR A 122 14.72 2.87 -3.07
CA THR A 122 14.21 2.12 -4.23
C THR A 122 15.31 1.79 -5.24
N ALA A 123 16.21 2.74 -5.50
CA ALA A 123 17.31 2.59 -6.45
C ALA A 123 18.35 1.52 -6.05
N ASP A 124 18.41 1.14 -4.77
CA ASP A 124 19.37 0.15 -4.28
C ASP A 124 18.87 -1.29 -4.50
N VAL A 125 17.55 -1.48 -4.62
CA VAL A 125 16.91 -2.81 -4.60
C VAL A 125 15.98 -3.08 -5.80
N TYR A 126 15.52 -2.05 -6.49
CA TYR A 126 14.63 -2.14 -7.64
C TYR A 126 15.25 -1.48 -8.86
N GLU A 127 15.15 -2.15 -10.02
CA GLU A 127 15.53 -1.54 -11.30
C GLU A 127 14.66 -0.31 -11.57
N PHE A 128 13.37 -0.39 -11.22
CA PHE A 128 12.51 0.76 -11.06
C PHE A 128 11.41 0.47 -10.04
N ALA A 129 10.88 1.53 -9.43
CA ALA A 129 9.64 1.53 -8.68
C ALA A 129 8.84 2.79 -9.04
N ARG A 130 7.52 2.68 -9.15
CA ARG A 130 6.64 3.79 -9.51
C ARG A 130 5.25 3.65 -8.93
N ILE A 131 4.58 4.80 -8.83
CA ILE A 131 3.19 4.94 -8.36
C ILE A 131 2.37 5.42 -9.55
N ASP A 132 1.43 4.59 -10.00
CA ASP A 132 0.52 4.90 -11.09
C ASP A 132 -0.85 5.27 -10.52
N LEU A 133 -1.24 6.54 -10.65
CA LEU A 133 -2.52 7.06 -10.15
C LEU A 133 -3.48 7.34 -11.30
N THR A 134 -4.69 6.81 -11.19
CA THR A 134 -5.83 7.18 -12.04
C THR A 134 -6.77 8.06 -11.23
N HIS A 135 -7.24 9.16 -11.83
CA HIS A 135 -8.28 10.00 -11.25
C HIS A 135 -9.57 9.86 -12.03
N ALA A 136 -10.70 10.00 -11.34
CA ALA A 136 -12.03 10.02 -11.92
C ALA A 136 -12.82 11.21 -11.39
N GLU A 137 -13.84 11.61 -12.16
CA GLU A 137 -14.84 12.55 -11.66
C GLU A 137 -15.54 11.94 -10.44
N ALA A 138 -15.74 12.77 -9.42
CA ALA A 138 -16.34 12.38 -8.16
C ALA A 138 -17.35 13.43 -7.70
N GLU A 139 -18.31 12.96 -6.92
CA GLU A 139 -19.28 13.77 -6.21
C GLU A 139 -18.91 13.82 -4.74
N SER A 140 -18.94 15.00 -4.14
CA SER A 140 -18.78 15.13 -2.69
C SER A 140 -20.09 14.72 -2.03
N LEU A 141 -20.03 13.75 -1.13
CA LEU A 141 -21.19 13.30 -0.38
C LEU A 141 -21.23 14.03 0.96
N ASP A 142 -22.42 14.49 1.35
CA ASP A 142 -22.69 14.84 2.74
C ASP A 142 -23.02 13.56 3.54
N ARG A 143 -23.41 13.75 4.80
CA ARG A 143 -23.70 12.65 5.72
C ARG A 143 -24.86 11.77 5.25
N ALA A 144 -25.96 12.35 4.75
CA ALA A 144 -27.09 11.56 4.24
C ALA A 144 -26.74 10.88 2.92
N GLY A 145 -26.04 11.59 2.03
CA GLY A 145 -25.58 11.07 0.75
C GLY A 145 -24.60 9.91 0.88
N SER A 146 -23.73 9.92 1.90
CA SER A 146 -22.81 8.81 2.15
C SER A 146 -23.54 7.55 2.59
N ALA A 147 -24.57 7.66 3.44
CA ALA A 147 -25.39 6.51 3.85
C ALA A 147 -26.10 5.87 2.67
N GLN A 148 -26.75 6.69 1.83
CA GLN A 148 -27.40 6.18 0.63
C GLN A 148 -26.39 5.55 -0.35
N ALA A 149 -25.22 6.17 -0.52
CA ALA A 149 -24.19 5.63 -1.41
C ALA A 149 -23.68 4.23 -0.99
N VAL A 150 -23.61 3.95 0.32
CA VAL A 150 -23.32 2.60 0.84
C VAL A 150 -24.41 1.63 0.40
N LEU A 151 -25.69 1.96 0.63
CA LEU A 151 -26.82 1.10 0.28
C LEU A 151 -26.91 0.82 -1.22
N ASP A 152 -26.52 1.80 -2.03
CA ASP A 152 -26.49 1.72 -3.49
C ASP A 152 -25.26 0.97 -4.04
N ASN A 153 -24.38 0.45 -3.17
CA ASN A 153 -23.10 -0.19 -3.54
C ASN A 153 -22.22 0.71 -4.43
N ARG A 154 -22.26 2.03 -4.22
CA ARG A 154 -21.37 2.96 -4.94
C ARG A 154 -19.94 2.78 -4.44
N ILE A 155 -18.97 2.82 -5.35
CA ILE A 155 -17.55 2.93 -4.98
C ILE A 155 -17.35 4.30 -4.34
N MET A 156 -16.82 4.30 -3.11
CA MET A 156 -16.58 5.52 -2.34
C MET A 156 -15.11 5.66 -2.00
N VAL A 157 -14.67 6.91 -1.92
CA VAL A 157 -13.33 7.29 -1.49
C VAL A 157 -13.47 8.26 -0.34
N ALA A 158 -12.75 8.02 0.74
CA ALA A 158 -12.63 8.94 1.84
C ALA A 158 -11.37 9.79 1.67
N ARG A 159 -11.48 11.06 2.06
CA ARG A 159 -10.35 11.99 2.16
C ARG A 159 -10.33 12.55 3.58
N THR A 160 -9.27 12.25 4.32
CA THR A 160 -9.03 12.81 5.65
C THR A 160 -7.93 13.87 5.55
N GLN A 161 -8.19 15.05 6.10
CA GLN A 161 -7.23 16.15 6.10
C GLN A 161 -7.03 16.69 7.51
N TYR A 162 -5.78 16.92 7.89
CA TYR A 162 -5.42 17.52 9.17
C TYR A 162 -4.07 18.23 9.06
N THR A 163 -3.76 19.04 10.06
CA THR A 163 -2.49 19.74 10.18
C THR A 163 -1.70 19.20 11.35
N ASP A 164 -0.38 19.07 11.19
CA ASP A 164 0.54 18.76 12.28
C ASP A 164 1.76 19.69 12.20
N GLY A 165 1.81 20.69 13.08
CA GLY A 165 2.81 21.76 13.02
C GLY A 165 2.80 22.49 11.65
N PRO A 166 3.92 22.50 10.90
CA PRO A 166 3.99 23.14 9.59
C PRO A 166 3.43 22.28 8.45
N TYR A 167 3.00 21.05 8.74
CA TYR A 167 2.59 20.08 7.72
C TYR A 167 1.08 20.08 7.51
N GLU A 168 0.67 20.08 6.24
CA GLU A 168 -0.70 19.77 5.81
C GLU A 168 -0.72 18.31 5.32
N ILE A 169 -1.51 17.46 5.98
CA ILE A 169 -1.61 16.04 5.66
C ILE A 169 -2.96 15.77 5.01
N THR A 170 -2.93 15.08 3.86
CA THR A 170 -4.11 14.55 3.19
C THR A 170 -3.95 13.04 2.99
N ILE A 171 -4.91 12.27 3.48
CA ILE A 171 -4.94 10.81 3.34
C ILE A 171 -6.18 10.46 2.51
N GLU A 172 -5.98 9.81 1.37
CA GLU A 172 -7.03 9.32 0.49
C GLU A 172 -7.04 7.79 0.48
N TYR A 173 -8.21 7.18 0.59
CA TYR A 173 -8.36 5.72 0.65
C TYR A 173 -9.75 5.26 0.19
N PRO A 174 -9.86 4.05 -0.39
CA PRO A 174 -11.14 3.48 -0.75
C PRO A 174 -11.90 3.11 0.52
N VAL A 175 -13.19 3.38 0.56
CA VAL A 175 -14.06 2.87 1.62
C VAL A 175 -14.40 1.42 1.29
N LYS A 176 -13.67 0.47 1.90
CA LYS A 176 -13.83 -0.97 1.66
C LYS A 176 -14.92 -1.57 2.57
N THR A 177 -14.78 -1.35 3.87
CA THR A 177 -15.71 -1.83 4.90
C THR A 177 -16.29 -0.63 5.63
N VAL A 178 -17.61 -0.58 5.74
CA VAL A 178 -18.33 0.59 6.27
C VAL A 178 -19.63 0.16 6.93
N ASN A 179 -19.86 0.68 8.13
CA ASN A 179 -21.16 0.66 8.78
C ASN A 179 -22.00 1.82 8.26
N ALA A 180 -23.27 1.55 7.93
CA ALA A 180 -24.25 2.55 7.54
C ALA A 180 -25.53 2.41 8.37
N ASN A 181 -26.12 3.55 8.71
CA ASN A 181 -27.43 3.66 9.33
C ASN A 181 -28.23 4.68 8.51
N ASP A 182 -29.27 4.22 7.84
CA ASP A 182 -30.11 5.02 6.95
C ASP A 182 -31.08 5.94 7.70
N ASP A 183 -31.66 5.47 8.80
CA ASP A 183 -32.55 6.28 9.64
C ASP A 183 -31.88 7.56 10.19
N GLU A 184 -30.64 7.45 10.63
CA GLU A 184 -29.81 8.54 11.18
C GLU A 184 -28.90 9.19 10.12
N GLY A 185 -29.00 8.72 8.86
CA GLY A 185 -28.16 9.10 7.74
C GLY A 185 -26.68 9.06 8.10
N PHE A 186 -26.20 8.04 8.79
CA PHE A 186 -24.83 7.96 9.31
C PHE A 186 -24.01 6.91 8.57
N THR A 187 -22.74 7.19 8.35
CA THR A 187 -21.75 6.20 7.89
C THR A 187 -20.46 6.31 8.66
N GLN A 188 -19.84 5.17 8.94
CA GLN A 188 -18.52 5.07 9.55
C GLN A 188 -17.71 4.03 8.80
N PRO A 189 -16.64 4.41 8.08
CA PRO A 189 -15.65 3.46 7.58
C PRO A 189 -15.04 2.67 8.75
N ASP A 190 -15.04 1.35 8.66
CA ASP A 190 -14.69 0.46 9.80
C ASP A 190 -13.22 0.48 10.12
N THR A 191 -12.38 0.77 9.12
CA THR A 191 -10.95 0.96 9.24
C THR A 191 -10.49 1.82 8.06
N GLY A 192 -10.11 3.07 8.33
CA GLY A 192 -9.22 3.78 7.41
C GLY A 192 -7.81 3.18 7.52
N PRO A 193 -6.89 3.48 6.60
CA PRO A 193 -5.49 3.10 6.69
C PRO A 193 -4.82 3.89 7.81
N VAL A 194 -5.11 3.53 9.06
CA VAL A 194 -4.37 4.03 10.21
C VAL A 194 -3.13 3.16 10.32
N LEU A 195 -2.04 3.61 9.72
CA LEU A 195 -0.72 3.07 10.01
C LEU A 195 -0.39 3.50 11.46
N VAL A 196 -0.39 2.55 12.38
CA VAL A 196 0.09 2.73 13.76
C VAL A 196 1.57 2.38 13.87
#